data_AF-A0A953AM92-F1
#
_entry.id   AF-A0A953AM92-F1
#
_cell.length_a   1.000
_cell.length_b   1.000
_cell.length_c   1.000
_cell.angle_alpha   90.00
_cell.angle_beta   90.00
_cell.angle_gamma   90.00
#
_symmetry.space_group_name_H-M   'P 1'
#
loop_
_entity.id
_entity.type
_entity.pdbx_description
1 polymer ?
#
loop_
_entity_poly.entity_id
_entity_poly.type
_entity_poly.pdbx_seq_one_letter_code
_entity_poly.pdbx_strand_id
1 'polypeptide(L)'
;MVDERTWDEIVIPGIIGGVVAGLAATVPACVASAIAGQGLFRPLELIAAAVLPANTPLHALWPIVTGLALNLLTAAALGILYNAIVPRGEPYPWAALVALTFAISVWLLVTWLLLPWLDEPLYRTYPPPLTLLYFLVYGAVLPLTIAVRRTVTEDIAHRPPREIEA
;
A
#
# COMPACT_ATOMS: atom_id res chain seq x y z
N MET A 1 9.96 24.49 10.30
CA MET A 1 10.23 24.34 8.86
C MET A 1 10.83 22.97 8.66
N VAL A 2 10.12 22.08 7.96
CA VAL A 2 10.67 20.79 7.55
C VAL A 2 11.45 21.06 6.26
N ASP A 3 12.74 20.73 6.25
CA ASP A 3 13.62 20.85 5.08
C ASP A 3 13.05 20.05 3.88
N GLU A 4 13.08 20.60 2.67
CA GLU A 4 12.67 19.91 1.44
C GLU A 4 13.38 18.55 1.29
N ARG A 5 14.65 18.46 1.70
CA ARG A 5 15.39 17.18 1.69
C ARG A 5 14.77 16.13 2.60
N THR A 6 14.16 16.54 3.71
CA THR A 6 13.46 15.62 4.61
C THR A 6 12.18 15.07 3.98
N TRP A 7 11.50 15.85 3.15
CA TRP A 7 10.31 15.38 2.44
C TRP A 7 10.66 14.32 1.39
N ASP A 8 11.72 14.53 0.60
CA ASP A 8 12.14 13.57 -0.42
C ASP A 8 12.54 12.21 0.18
N GLU A 9 13.23 12.21 1.33
CA GLU A 9 13.62 11.00 2.09
C GLU A 9 12.43 10.22 2.67
N ILE A 10 11.26 10.85 2.81
CA ILE A 10 10.05 10.22 3.33
C ILE A 10 9.16 9.78 2.17
N VAL A 11 8.89 10.68 1.23
CA VAL A 11 7.90 10.50 0.18
C VAL A 11 8.37 9.48 -0.84
N ILE A 12 9.58 9.61 -1.40
CA ILE A 12 10.04 8.73 -2.48
C ILE A 12 10.16 7.28 -2.02
N PRO A 13 10.84 6.96 -0.90
CA PRO A 13 10.95 5.58 -0.44
C PRO A 13 9.59 5.03 0.01
N GLY A 14 8.73 5.88 0.58
CA GLY A 14 7.38 5.53 1.00
C GLY A 14 6.49 5.13 -0.18
N ILE A 15 6.50 5.89 -1.28
CA ILE A 15 5.79 5.55 -2.52
C ILE A 15 6.32 4.23 -3.08
N ILE A 16 7.63 4.10 -3.26
CA ILE A 16 8.22 2.91 -3.90
C ILE A 16 7.91 1.66 -3.08
N GLY A 17 8.23 1.66 -1.78
CA GLY A 17 8.00 0.46 -0.97
C GLY A 17 6.52 0.22 -0.67
N GLY A 18 5.69 1.27 -0.60
CA GLY A 18 4.24 1.14 -0.53
C GLY A 18 3.66 0.45 -1.76
N VAL A 19 4.04 0.88 -2.98
CA VAL A 19 3.62 0.25 -4.24
C VAL A 19 4.09 -1.20 -4.32
N VAL A 20 5.35 -1.48 -4.00
CA VAL A 20 5.89 -2.85 -4.01
C VAL A 20 5.15 -3.75 -3.03
N ALA A 21 4.91 -3.29 -1.80
CA ALA A 21 4.15 -4.02 -0.80
C ALA A 21 2.68 -4.23 -1.23
N GLY A 22 2.07 -3.21 -1.84
CA GLY A 22 0.71 -3.29 -2.37
C GLY A 22 0.58 -4.33 -3.47
N LEU A 23 1.53 -4.36 -4.43
CA LEU A 23 1.57 -5.38 -5.48
C LEU A 23 1.77 -6.78 -4.88
N ALA A 24 2.72 -6.92 -3.94
CA ALA A 24 2.99 -8.20 -3.28
C ALA A 24 1.77 -8.76 -2.53
N ALA A 25 0.97 -7.91 -1.89
CA ALA A 25 -0.27 -8.30 -1.22
C ALA A 25 -1.42 -8.57 -2.20
N THR A 26 -1.42 -7.93 -3.37
CA THR A 26 -2.47 -8.08 -4.40
C THR A 26 -2.40 -9.43 -5.10
N VAL A 27 -1.19 -9.92 -5.39
CA VAL A 27 -0.98 -11.21 -6.07
C VAL A 27 -1.69 -12.38 -5.36
N PRO A 28 -1.47 -12.64 -4.05
CA PRO A 28 -2.15 -13.74 -3.36
C PRO A 28 -3.67 -13.53 -3.28
N ALA A 29 -4.16 -12.29 -3.25
CA ALA A 29 -5.60 -12.02 -3.29
C ALA A 29 -6.21 -12.42 -4.64
N CYS A 30 -5.56 -12.05 -5.75
CA CYS A 30 -5.98 -12.44 -7.10
C CYS A 30 -5.93 -13.96 -7.29
N VAL A 31 -4.86 -14.62 -6.82
CA VAL A 31 -4.73 -16.09 -6.88
C VAL A 31 -5.82 -16.78 -6.05
N ALA A 32 -6.06 -16.32 -4.81
CA ALA A 32 -7.11 -16.89 -3.96
C ALA A 32 -8.50 -16.74 -4.61
N SER A 33 -8.76 -15.61 -5.26
CA SER A 33 -10.04 -15.37 -5.95
C SER A 33 -10.21 -16.23 -7.21
N ALA A 34 -9.12 -16.46 -7.96
CA ALA A 34 -9.10 -17.41 -9.07
C ALA A 34 -9.39 -18.85 -8.60
N ILE A 35 -8.77 -19.29 -7.50
CA ILE A 35 -9.00 -20.61 -6.89
C ILE A 35 -10.46 -20.75 -6.42
N ALA A 36 -11.06 -19.68 -5.91
CA ALA A 36 -12.46 -19.63 -5.50
C ALA A 36 -13.46 -19.57 -6.67
N GLY A 37 -12.99 -19.56 -7.94
CA GLY A 37 -13.86 -19.50 -9.12
C GLY A 37 -14.53 -18.14 -9.35
N GLN A 38 -14.07 -17.08 -8.68
CA GLN A 38 -14.65 -15.74 -8.75
C GLN A 38 -14.04 -14.88 -9.88
N GLY A 39 -12.95 -15.34 -10.48
CA GLY A 39 -12.16 -14.62 -11.48
C GLY A 39 -10.86 -14.06 -10.91
N LEU A 40 -9.81 -14.02 -11.74
CA LEU A 40 -8.46 -13.63 -11.31
C LEU A 40 -8.39 -12.19 -10.80
N PHE A 41 -9.11 -11.28 -11.45
CA PHE A 41 -9.05 -9.84 -11.15
C PHE A 41 -10.18 -9.35 -10.25
N ARG A 42 -11.00 -10.27 -9.72
CA ARG A 42 -12.15 -9.92 -8.90
C ARG A 42 -11.83 -9.02 -7.69
N PRO A 43 -10.70 -9.17 -6.97
CA PRO A 43 -10.36 -8.23 -5.91
C PRO A 43 -10.24 -6.79 -6.42
N LEU A 44 -9.65 -6.58 -7.60
CA LEU A 44 -9.48 -5.27 -8.20
C LEU A 44 -10.82 -4.70 -8.67
N GLU A 45 -11.67 -5.53 -9.28
CA GLU A 45 -13.03 -5.12 -9.66
C GLU A 45 -13.83 -4.62 -8.44
N LEU A 46 -13.71 -5.29 -7.30
CA LEU A 46 -14.40 -4.90 -6.07
C LEU A 46 -13.83 -3.62 -5.47
N ILE A 47 -12.50 -3.43 -5.50
CA ILE A 47 -11.89 -2.14 -5.12
C ILE A 47 -12.42 -1.00 -6.01
N ALA A 48 -12.60 -1.26 -7.31
CA ALA A 48 -13.16 -0.27 -8.23
C ALA A 48 -14.64 0.02 -7.96
N ALA A 49 -15.41 -0.97 -7.48
CA ALA A 49 -16.82 -0.81 -7.13
C ALA A 49 -17.06 0.23 -6.04
N ALA A 50 -16.06 0.52 -5.19
CA ALA A 50 -16.13 1.57 -4.19
C ALA A 50 -16.23 3.00 -4.78
N VAL A 51 -15.86 3.21 -6.05
CA VAL A 51 -15.88 4.54 -6.69
C VAL A 51 -16.67 4.57 -8.01
N LEU A 52 -16.87 3.42 -8.66
CA LEU A 52 -17.59 3.34 -9.93
C LEU A 52 -19.10 3.25 -9.72
N PRO A 53 -19.93 3.76 -10.65
CA PRO A 53 -21.37 3.62 -10.57
C PRO A 53 -21.80 2.14 -10.50
N ALA A 54 -22.85 1.84 -9.74
CA ALA A 54 -23.34 0.46 -9.51
C ALA A 54 -23.69 -0.32 -10.80
N ASN A 55 -24.02 0.39 -11.89
CA ASN A 55 -24.36 -0.21 -13.18
C ASN A 55 -23.13 -0.51 -14.06
N THR A 56 -21.92 -0.27 -13.55
CA THR A 56 -20.68 -0.49 -14.32
C THR A 56 -20.42 -1.99 -14.46
N PRO A 57 -20.23 -2.52 -15.67
CA PRO A 57 -19.94 -3.93 -15.87
C PRO A 57 -18.55 -4.26 -15.29
N LEU A 58 -18.52 -5.05 -14.21
CA LEU A 58 -17.29 -5.34 -13.47
C LEU A 58 -16.27 -6.19 -14.24
N HIS A 59 -16.71 -6.93 -15.26
CA HIS A 59 -15.83 -7.80 -16.08
C HIS A 59 -15.16 -7.10 -17.27
N ALA A 60 -15.18 -5.78 -17.31
CA ALA A 60 -14.49 -4.99 -18.31
C ALA A 60 -13.04 -4.67 -17.88
N LEU A 61 -12.20 -4.29 -18.84
CA LEU A 61 -10.83 -3.85 -18.56
C LEU A 61 -10.78 -2.62 -17.63
N TRP A 62 -11.76 -1.73 -17.75
CA TRP A 62 -11.77 -0.45 -17.04
C TRP A 62 -11.87 -0.57 -15.51
N PRO A 63 -12.79 -1.37 -14.93
CA PRO A 63 -12.79 -1.68 -13.49
C PRO A 63 -11.48 -2.25 -12.98
N ILE A 64 -10.83 -3.14 -13.74
CA ILE A 64 -9.55 -3.75 -13.34
C ILE A 64 -8.46 -2.68 -13.21
N VAL A 65 -8.33 -1.82 -14.22
CA VAL A 65 -7.35 -0.72 -14.21
C VAL A 65 -7.65 0.27 -13.08
N THR A 66 -8.92 0.61 -12.89
CA THR A 66 -9.35 1.53 -11.83
C THR A 66 -9.04 0.97 -10.45
N GLY A 67 -9.38 -0.30 -10.20
CA GLY A 67 -9.11 -0.99 -8.95
C GLY A 67 -7.61 -1.11 -8.66
N LEU A 68 -6.82 -1.44 -9.68
CA LEU A 68 -5.37 -1.48 -9.56
C LEU A 68 -4.80 -0.10 -9.21
N ALA A 69 -5.26 0.96 -9.90
CA ALA A 69 -4.82 2.32 -9.62
C ALA A 69 -5.14 2.75 -8.18
N LEU A 70 -6.38 2.52 -7.72
CA LEU A 70 -6.79 2.83 -6.35
C LEU A 70 -6.00 2.04 -5.31
N ASN A 71 -5.77 0.76 -5.57
CA ASN A 71 -4.96 -0.10 -4.71
C ASN A 71 -3.53 0.42 -4.59
N LEU A 72 -2.89 0.78 -5.71
CA LEU A 72 -1.52 1.29 -5.70
C LEU A 72 -1.41 2.68 -5.07
N LEU A 73 -2.39 3.57 -5.31
CA LEU A 73 -2.45 4.89 -4.67
C LEU A 73 -2.59 4.77 -3.15
N THR A 74 -3.49 3.90 -2.69
CA THR A 74 -3.69 3.64 -1.26
C THR A 74 -2.43 3.03 -0.65
N ALA A 75 -1.82 2.05 -1.32
CA ALA A 75 -0.61 1.40 -0.87
C ALA A 75 0.59 2.38 -0.79
N ALA A 76 0.71 3.30 -1.74
CA ALA A 76 1.69 4.37 -1.73
C ALA A 76 1.47 5.34 -0.57
N ALA A 77 0.22 5.79 -0.35
CA ALA A 77 -0.13 6.68 0.75
C ALA A 77 0.19 6.05 2.12
N LEU A 78 -0.16 4.78 2.31
CA LEU A 78 0.18 4.02 3.51
C LEU A 78 1.69 3.82 3.66
N GLY A 79 2.42 3.64 2.56
CA GLY A 79 3.87 3.54 2.59
C GLY A 79 4.56 4.85 2.99
N ILE A 80 4.07 5.99 2.50
CA ILE A 80 4.50 7.32 2.97
C ILE A 80 4.23 7.47 4.46
N LEU A 81 3.03 7.11 4.92
CA LEU A 81 2.64 7.22 6.33
C LEU A 81 3.53 6.36 7.23
N TYR A 82 3.77 5.10 6.86
CA TYR A 82 4.70 4.22 7.57
C TYR A 82 6.10 4.83 7.64
N ASN A 83 6.61 5.33 6.50
CA ASN A 83 7.96 5.89 6.43
C ASN A 83 8.08 7.19 7.25
N ALA A 84 6.99 7.94 7.43
CA ALA A 84 6.93 9.10 8.32
C ALA A 84 6.94 8.72 9.80
N ILE A 85 6.41 7.54 10.16
CA ILE A 85 6.34 7.03 11.54
C ILE A 85 7.68 6.42 11.98
N VAL A 86 8.37 5.71 11.08
CA VAL A 86 9.62 5.02 11.43
C VAL A 86 10.79 6.01 11.56
N PRO A 87 11.42 6.11 12.75
CA PRO A 87 12.56 6.99 12.95
C PRO A 87 13.73 6.65 12.03
N ARG A 88 14.51 7.67 11.68
CA ARG A 88 15.74 7.49 10.88
C ARG A 88 16.77 6.71 11.70
N GLY A 89 17.47 5.78 11.05
CA GLY A 89 18.59 5.04 11.65
C GLY A 89 18.20 3.80 12.47
N GLU A 90 16.90 3.50 12.60
CA GLU A 90 16.45 2.28 13.29
C GLU A 90 16.91 0.99 12.58
N PRO A 91 17.20 -0.08 13.33
CA PRO A 91 17.60 -1.34 12.77
C PRO A 91 16.42 -2.04 12.07
N TYR A 92 16.72 -2.84 11.05
CA TYR A 92 15.70 -3.53 10.24
C TYR A 92 14.67 -4.33 11.07
N PRO A 93 15.03 -5.09 12.12
CA PRO A 93 14.06 -5.83 12.91
C PRO A 93 13.02 -4.94 13.61
N TRP A 94 13.43 -3.76 14.09
CA TRP A 94 12.52 -2.80 14.71
C TRP A 94 11.51 -2.28 13.69
N ALA A 95 12.01 -1.86 12.53
CA ALA A 95 11.15 -1.39 11.45
C ALA A 95 10.18 -2.46 10.94
N ALA A 96 10.61 -3.72 10.88
CA ALA A 96 9.76 -4.84 10.52
C ALA A 96 8.63 -5.06 11.54
N LEU A 97 8.95 -4.96 12.84
CA LEU A 97 7.93 -5.03 13.89
C LEU A 97 6.93 -3.88 13.77
N VAL A 98 7.41 -2.65 13.58
CA VAL A 98 6.54 -1.48 13.36
C VAL A 98 5.66 -1.66 12.12
N ALA A 99 6.19 -2.23 11.03
CA ALA A 99 5.44 -2.48 9.81
C ALA A 99 4.33 -3.51 10.01
N LEU A 100 4.59 -4.58 10.77
CA LEU A 100 3.58 -5.58 11.12
C LEU A 100 2.49 -4.98 12.01
N THR A 101 2.86 -4.25 13.06
CA THR A 101 1.89 -3.56 13.92
C THR A 101 1.07 -2.54 13.13
N PHE A 102 1.71 -1.79 12.24
CA PHE A 102 1.05 -0.85 11.34
C PHE A 102 0.05 -1.57 10.42
N ALA A 103 0.46 -2.63 9.74
CA ALA A 103 -0.40 -3.38 8.84
C ALA A 103 -1.59 -4.03 9.56
N ILE A 104 -1.39 -4.58 10.76
CA ILE A 104 -2.48 -5.13 11.59
C ILE A 104 -3.44 -4.00 12.01
N SER A 105 -2.92 -2.83 12.38
CA SER A 105 -3.74 -1.68 12.76
C SER A 105 -4.58 -1.17 11.58
N VAL A 106 -3.99 -1.09 10.39
CA VAL A 106 -4.70 -0.74 9.16
C VAL A 106 -5.74 -1.81 8.82
N TRP A 107 -5.40 -3.10 8.94
CA TRP A 107 -6.35 -4.19 8.73
C TRP A 107 -7.56 -4.08 9.67
N LEU A 108 -7.34 -3.82 10.96
CA LEU A 108 -8.42 -3.64 11.94
C LEU A 108 -9.31 -2.46 11.55
N LEU A 109 -8.71 -1.34 11.19
CA LEU A 109 -9.43 -0.15 10.75
C LEU A 109 -10.22 -0.41 9.47
N VAL A 110 -9.62 -1.02 8.46
CA VAL A 110 -10.29 -1.31 7.19
C VAL A 110 -11.43 -2.29 7.41
N THR A 111 -11.18 -3.40 8.10
CA THR A 111 -12.14 -4.51 8.25
C THR A 111 -13.34 -4.12 9.09
N TRP A 112 -13.13 -3.40 10.19
CA TRP A 112 -14.19 -3.14 11.17
C TRP A 112 -14.78 -1.74 11.09
N LEU A 113 -14.05 -0.76 10.54
CA LEU A 113 -14.50 0.62 10.46
C LEU A 113 -14.83 1.07 9.04
N LEU A 114 -14.08 0.64 8.02
CA LEU A 114 -14.30 1.14 6.65
C LEU A 114 -15.22 0.24 5.83
N LEU A 115 -14.94 -1.06 5.76
CA LEU A 115 -15.68 -1.99 4.90
C LEU A 115 -17.19 -2.06 5.19
N PRO A 116 -17.66 -2.09 6.46
CA PRO A 116 -19.10 -2.13 6.74
C PRO A 116 -19.87 -0.91 6.22
N TRP A 117 -19.17 0.20 5.96
CA TRP A 117 -19.78 1.46 5.51
C TRP A 117 -19.55 1.73 4.03
N LEU A 118 -18.45 1.22 3.46
CA LEU A 118 -18.05 1.49 2.07
C LEU A 118 -18.54 0.44 1.08
N ASP A 119 -18.45 -0.85 1.42
CA ASP A 119 -18.68 -1.93 0.46
C ASP A 119 -19.06 -3.26 1.15
N GLU A 120 -20.36 -3.43 1.37
CA GLU A 120 -20.94 -4.67 1.91
C GLU A 120 -20.63 -5.91 1.03
N PRO A 121 -20.69 -5.86 -0.31
CA PRO A 121 -20.23 -6.94 -1.16
C PRO A 121 -18.79 -7.39 -0.90
N LEU A 122 -17.85 -6.46 -0.74
CA LEU A 122 -16.45 -6.78 -0.45
C LEU A 122 -16.30 -7.45 0.92
N TYR A 123 -16.99 -6.94 1.94
CA TYR A 123 -17.00 -7.51 3.30
C TYR A 123 -17.51 -8.96 3.34
N ARG A 124 -18.54 -9.27 2.56
CA ARG A 124 -19.09 -10.64 2.48
C ARG A 124 -18.24 -11.60 1.66
N THR A 125 -17.52 -11.09 0.67
CA THR A 125 -16.76 -11.91 -0.27
C THR A 125 -15.44 -12.39 0.32
N TYR A 126 -14.75 -11.56 1.12
CA TYR A 126 -13.47 -11.92 1.73
C TYR A 126 -13.54 -11.93 3.25
N PRO A 127 -13.52 -13.11 3.89
CA PRO A 127 -13.63 -13.21 5.34
C PRO A 127 -12.40 -12.59 6.04
N PRO A 128 -12.56 -12.07 7.28
CA PRO A 128 -11.49 -11.38 8.00
C PRO A 128 -10.15 -12.12 8.10
N PRO A 129 -10.08 -13.46 8.31
CA PRO A 129 -8.80 -14.17 8.35
C PRO A 129 -8.03 -14.13 7.03
N LEU A 130 -8.74 -14.16 5.91
CA LEU A 130 -8.13 -14.14 4.58
C LEU A 130 -7.61 -12.73 4.24
N THR A 131 -8.36 -11.69 4.58
CA THR A 131 -7.91 -10.31 4.41
C THR A 131 -6.71 -10.00 5.31
N LEU A 132 -6.69 -10.51 6.54
CA LEU A 132 -5.54 -10.38 7.44
C LEU A 132 -4.25 -10.89 6.79
N LEU A 133 -4.29 -12.04 6.11
CA LEU A 133 -3.12 -12.58 5.42
C LEU A 133 -2.54 -11.58 4.40
N TYR A 134 -3.40 -10.89 3.64
CA TYR A 134 -2.95 -9.89 2.65
C TYR A 134 -2.28 -8.69 3.32
N PHE A 135 -2.81 -8.21 4.45
CA PHE A 135 -2.17 -7.16 5.23
C PHE A 135 -0.86 -7.63 5.88
N LEU A 136 -0.75 -8.88 6.30
CA LEU A 136 0.52 -9.43 6.79
C LEU A 136 1.57 -9.50 5.69
N VAL A 137 1.19 -9.86 4.46
CA VAL A 137 2.10 -9.81 3.30
C VAL A 137 2.54 -8.37 3.03
N TYR A 138 1.60 -7.41 3.04
CA TYR A 138 1.92 -5.99 2.90
C TYR A 138 2.92 -5.55 3.98
N GLY A 139 2.65 -5.83 5.26
CA GLY A 139 3.51 -5.47 6.39
C GLY A 139 4.87 -6.18 6.39
N ALA A 140 4.97 -7.39 5.82
CA ALA A 140 6.25 -8.10 5.70
C ALA A 140 7.15 -7.51 4.61
N VAL A 141 6.57 -6.93 3.56
CA VAL A 141 7.30 -6.35 2.42
C VAL A 141 7.60 -4.86 2.64
N LEU A 142 6.76 -4.16 3.39
CA LEU A 142 6.88 -2.72 3.65
C LEU A 142 8.24 -2.25 4.23
N PRO A 143 8.96 -3.01 5.09
CA PRO A 143 10.28 -2.62 5.57
C PRO A 143 11.34 -2.47 4.47
N LEU A 144 11.11 -3.00 3.27
CA LEU A 144 11.98 -2.76 2.11
C LEU A 144 12.08 -1.27 1.75
N THR A 145 11.09 -0.45 2.15
CA THR A 145 11.18 1.03 2.09
C THR A 145 12.48 1.58 2.70
N ILE A 146 13.02 0.93 3.74
CA ILE A 146 14.26 1.37 4.40
C ILE A 146 15.48 1.16 3.53
N ALA A 147 15.52 0.05 2.77
CA ALA A 147 16.59 -0.17 1.81
C ALA A 147 16.58 0.93 0.74
N VAL A 148 15.40 1.29 0.23
CA VAL A 148 15.22 2.39 -0.73
C VAL A 148 15.57 3.75 -0.11
N ARG A 149 15.22 3.98 1.15
CA ARG A 149 15.57 5.21 1.85
C ARG A 149 17.08 5.38 1.94
N ARG A 150 17.83 4.32 2.24
CA ARG A 150 19.30 4.36 2.30
C ARG A 150 19.91 4.79 0.96
N THR A 151 19.44 4.21 -0.15
CA THR A 151 19.93 4.57 -1.49
C THR A 151 19.56 6.00 -1.88
N VAL A 152 18.37 6.48 -1.50
CA VAL A 152 17.94 7.86 -1.76
C VAL A 152 18.74 8.86 -0.94
N THR A 153 18.98 8.60 0.35
CA THR A 153 19.79 9.46 1.20
C THR A 153 21.25 9.52 0.71
N GLU A 154 21.82 8.40 0.27
CA GLU A 154 23.14 8.37 -0.36
C GLU A 154 23.19 9.23 -1.62
N ASP A 155 22.22 9.12 -2.53
CA ASP A 155 22.16 9.94 -3.74
C ASP A 155 22.05 11.45 -3.41
N ILE A 156 21.18 11.82 -2.46
CA ILE A 156 21.00 13.22 -2.03
C ILE A 156 22.30 13.79 -1.44
N ALA A 157 23.07 12.99 -0.69
CA ALA A 157 24.32 13.43 -0.09
C ALA A 157 25.42 13.77 -1.13
N HIS A 158 25.35 13.18 -2.33
CA HIS A 158 26.32 13.42 -3.41
C HIS A 158 25.90 14.54 -4.37
N ARG A 159 24.67 15.05 -4.28
CA ARG A 159 24.20 16.14 -5.15
C ARG A 159 24.86 17.46 -4.76
N PRO A 160 25.44 18.23 -5.71
CA PRO A 160 25.98 19.56 -5.41
C PRO A 160 24.87 20.47 -4.84
N PRO A 161 25.20 21.44 -3.98
CA PRO A 161 24.23 22.43 -3.53
C PRO A 161 23.57 23.05 -4.76
N ARG A 162 22.23 23.07 -4.83
CA ARG A 162 21.55 23.84 -5.88
C ARG A 162 21.97 25.28 -5.69
N GLU A 163 22.74 25.82 -6.64
CA GLU A 163 22.96 27.25 -6.72
C GLU A 163 21.58 27.88 -6.82
N ILE A 164 21.23 28.67 -5.81
CA ILE A 164 19.99 29.41 -5.80
C ILE A 164 20.15 30.45 -6.90
N GLU A 165 19.64 30.15 -8.09
CA GLU A 165 19.51 31.14 -9.16
C GLU A 165 18.64 32.27 -8.60
N ALA A 166 19.29 33.40 -8.34
CA ALA A 166 18.74 34.59 -7.71
C ALA A 166 17.91 35.44 -8.68
#